data_AF-A0A8J8J3Z2-F1
#
_entry.id   AF-A0A8J8J3Z2-F1
#
_cell.length_a   1.000
_cell.length_b   1.000
_cell.length_c   1.000
_cell.angle_alpha   90.00
_cell.angle_beta   90.00
_cell.angle_gamma   90.00
#
_symmetry.space_group_name_H-M   'P 1'
#
loop_
_entity.id
_entity.type
_entity.pdbx_description
1 polymer ?
#
loop_
_entity_poly.entity_id
_entity_poly.type
_entity_poly.pdbx_seq_one_letter_code
_entity_poly.pdbx_strand_id
1 'polypeptide(L)'
;MEEKTLKKGERYYKAGKVLWVVKQGDTLFSKVLGTYPYYAELTLSTGENRCTCPLGGDCKHVAATLKAYENGFYFEALEKHAELYPEAVAMEFLAEVPELALDVTLKELRFAMSTDESGSEVARLFRRALKLVGITKRAEALHVLEEVLDEYRHIFSDYELALKLEDELRELEAGL
;
A
#
# COMPACT_ATOMS: atom_id res chain seq x y z
N MET A 1 -24.87 1.61 0.88
CA MET A 1 -24.08 0.89 1.90
C MET A 1 -24.81 0.73 3.25
N GLU A 2 -24.84 -0.49 3.78
CA GLU A 2 -25.41 -0.82 5.10
C GLU A 2 -24.49 -0.43 6.28
N GLU A 3 -25.07 -0.18 7.46
CA GLU A 3 -24.34 0.20 8.69
C GLU A 3 -23.25 -0.81 9.07
N LYS A 4 -23.52 -2.11 8.91
CA LYS A 4 -22.55 -3.18 9.20
C LYS A 4 -21.31 -3.07 8.31
N THR A 5 -21.48 -2.68 7.05
CA THR A 5 -20.38 -2.47 6.11
C THR A 5 -19.57 -1.24 6.50
N LEU A 6 -20.23 -0.14 6.87
CA LEU A 6 -19.56 1.07 7.35
C LEU A 6 -18.69 0.79 8.59
N LYS A 7 -19.21 0.07 9.58
CA LYS A 7 -18.44 -0.36 10.77
C LYS A 7 -17.24 -1.23 10.41
N LYS A 8 -17.35 -2.11 9.41
CA LYS A 8 -16.20 -2.91 8.94
C LYS A 8 -15.16 -2.05 8.23
N GLY A 9 -15.59 -1.08 7.41
CA GLY A 9 -14.70 -0.13 6.75
C GLY A 9 -13.92 0.72 7.75
N GLU A 10 -14.58 1.21 8.79
CA GLU A 10 -13.92 1.95 9.87
C GLU A 10 -12.85 1.11 10.57
N ARG A 11 -13.11 -0.18 10.83
CA ARG A 11 -12.09 -1.09 11.38
C ARG A 11 -10.91 -1.27 10.43
N TYR A 12 -11.15 -1.35 9.12
CA TYR A 12 -10.09 -1.45 8.11
C TYR A 12 -9.23 -0.19 8.08
N TYR A 13 -9.86 0.98 8.11
CA TYR A 13 -9.16 2.26 8.19
C TYR A 13 -8.32 2.37 9.47
N LYS A 14 -8.90 2.03 10.64
CA LYS A 14 -8.17 2.04 11.92
C LYS A 14 -7.03 1.04 11.98
N ALA A 15 -7.13 -0.09 11.28
CA ALA A 15 -6.02 -1.04 11.08
C ALA A 15 -5.03 -0.58 9.98
N GLY A 16 -5.21 0.63 9.46
CA GLY A 16 -4.42 1.32 8.45
C GLY A 16 -4.47 0.70 7.05
N LYS A 17 -5.52 -0.05 6.69
CA LYS A 17 -5.47 -0.99 5.56
C LYS A 17 -5.52 -0.40 4.13
N VAL A 18 -6.11 0.74 3.75
CA VAL A 18 -5.70 2.11 4.08
C VAL A 18 -4.37 2.54 3.43
N LEU A 19 -3.95 2.06 2.24
CA LEU A 19 -2.61 2.41 1.71
C LEU A 19 -2.51 3.84 1.19
N TRP A 20 -3.47 4.27 0.37
CA TRP A 20 -3.55 5.62 -0.16
C TRP A 20 -4.97 5.91 -0.64
N VAL A 21 -5.32 7.19 -0.70
CA VAL A 21 -6.54 7.67 -1.35
C VAL A 21 -6.15 8.85 -2.24
N VAL A 22 -6.60 8.82 -3.49
CA VAL A 22 -6.50 9.94 -4.42
C VAL A 22 -7.91 10.44 -4.68
N LYS A 23 -8.15 11.73 -4.44
CA LYS A 23 -9.37 12.41 -4.81
C LYS A 23 -9.13 13.18 -6.11
N GLN A 24 -10.02 13.02 -7.07
CA GLN A 24 -10.03 13.79 -8.30
C GLN A 24 -11.45 14.30 -8.55
N GLY A 25 -11.65 15.60 -8.37
CA GLY A 25 -12.99 16.19 -8.46
C GLY A 25 -13.92 15.57 -7.41
N ASP A 26 -14.95 14.86 -7.88
CA ASP A 26 -15.97 14.21 -7.03
C ASP A 26 -15.69 12.71 -6.77
N THR A 27 -14.62 12.16 -7.34
CA THR A 27 -14.32 10.72 -7.27
C THR A 27 -13.11 10.44 -6.39
N LEU A 28 -13.22 9.42 -5.54
CA LEU A 28 -12.12 8.84 -4.77
C LEU A 28 -11.63 7.56 -5.43
N PHE A 29 -10.32 7.39 -5.50
CA PHE A 29 -9.62 6.17 -5.89
C PHE A 29 -8.73 5.72 -4.73
N SER A 30 -8.64 4.42 -4.48
CA SER A 30 -7.84 3.92 -3.35
C SER A 30 -7.35 2.49 -3.56
N LYS A 31 -6.23 2.14 -2.92
CA LYS A 31 -5.79 0.77 -2.70
C LYS A 31 -5.95 0.40 -1.23
N VAL A 32 -6.68 -0.69 -0.98
CA VAL A 32 -7.02 -1.18 0.35
C VAL A 32 -6.66 -2.67 0.46
N LEU A 33 -5.85 -3.00 1.44
CA LEU A 33 -5.47 -4.37 1.79
C LEU A 33 -6.66 -5.15 2.38
N GLY A 34 -6.95 -6.30 1.79
CA GLY A 34 -7.93 -7.27 2.27
C GLY A 34 -7.33 -8.67 2.34
N THR A 35 -7.94 -9.64 1.64
CA THR A 35 -7.30 -10.93 1.34
C THR A 35 -6.24 -10.78 0.26
N TYR A 36 -6.44 -9.84 -0.66
CA TYR A 36 -5.48 -9.33 -1.63
C TYR A 36 -5.51 -7.79 -1.57
N PRO A 37 -4.61 -7.07 -2.24
CA PRO A 37 -4.77 -5.65 -2.46
C PRO A 37 -5.97 -5.40 -3.40
N TYR A 38 -6.92 -4.59 -2.97
CA TYR A 38 -8.10 -4.24 -3.77
C TYR A 38 -8.12 -2.75 -4.10
N TYR A 39 -8.57 -2.44 -5.31
CA TYR A 39 -8.77 -1.07 -5.76
C TYR A 39 -10.24 -0.71 -5.59
N ALA A 40 -10.51 0.49 -5.09
CA ALA A 40 -11.85 0.98 -4.82
C ALA A 40 -12.04 2.37 -5.42
N GLU A 41 -13.23 2.59 -5.97
CA GLU A 41 -13.70 3.83 -6.56
C GLU A 41 -14.99 4.27 -5.87
N LEU A 42 -15.14 5.56 -5.57
CA LEU A 42 -16.36 6.12 -4.96
C LEU A 42 -16.62 7.53 -5.47
N THR A 43 -17.78 7.76 -6.09
CA THR A 43 -18.30 9.09 -6.42
C THR A 43 -19.02 9.66 -5.20
N LEU A 44 -18.54 10.78 -4.67
CA LEU A 44 -19.01 11.34 -3.40
C LEU A 44 -20.45 11.86 -3.47
N SER A 45 -20.84 12.51 -4.57
CA SER A 45 -22.17 13.11 -4.71
C SER A 45 -23.29 12.07 -4.86
N THR A 46 -23.03 10.96 -5.55
CA THR A 46 -24.04 9.93 -5.86
C THR A 46 -23.95 8.70 -4.95
N GLY A 47 -22.78 8.46 -4.34
CA GLY A 47 -22.47 7.23 -3.62
C GLY A 47 -22.21 6.02 -4.54
N GLU A 48 -22.23 6.21 -5.87
CA GLU A 48 -21.87 5.16 -6.82
C GLU A 48 -20.43 4.71 -6.59
N ASN A 49 -20.19 3.41 -6.61
CA ASN A 49 -18.89 2.86 -6.24
C ASN A 49 -18.61 1.52 -6.89
N ARG A 50 -17.31 1.20 -6.97
CA ARG A 50 -16.79 -0.07 -7.52
C ARG A 50 -15.62 -0.53 -6.68
N CYS A 51 -15.39 -1.84 -6.65
CA CYS A 51 -14.23 -2.41 -5.99
C CYS A 51 -13.81 -3.71 -6.66
N THR A 52 -12.50 -3.94 -6.79
CA THR A 52 -11.95 -5.18 -7.39
C THR A 52 -12.08 -6.41 -6.48
N CYS A 53 -12.68 -6.27 -5.29
CA CYS A 53 -12.95 -7.41 -4.42
C CYS A 53 -14.13 -8.26 -4.92
N PRO A 54 -14.33 -9.49 -4.40
CA PRO A 54 -15.40 -10.37 -4.87
C PRO A 54 -16.83 -9.84 -4.74
N LEU A 55 -17.07 -8.77 -3.95
CA LEU A 55 -18.38 -8.12 -3.84
C LEU A 55 -18.65 -7.08 -4.93
N GLY A 56 -17.63 -6.59 -5.65
CA GLY A 56 -17.77 -5.63 -6.76
C GLY A 56 -18.10 -4.18 -6.36
N GLY A 57 -18.66 -3.95 -5.18
CA GLY A 57 -19.08 -2.63 -4.67
C GLY A 57 -19.68 -2.78 -3.27
N ASP A 58 -20.11 -1.66 -2.67
CA ASP A 58 -20.79 -1.58 -1.37
C ASP A 58 -20.14 -2.46 -0.28
N CYS A 59 -18.81 -2.47 -0.26
CA CYS A 59 -17.99 -3.34 0.56
C CYS A 59 -17.19 -2.57 1.60
N LYS A 60 -16.55 -3.30 2.51
CA LYS A 60 -15.69 -2.73 3.55
C LYS A 60 -14.52 -1.91 2.99
N HIS A 61 -14.04 -2.18 1.77
CA HIS A 61 -12.95 -1.43 1.17
C HIS A 61 -13.41 -0.03 0.74
N VAL A 62 -14.55 0.07 0.05
CA VAL A 62 -15.18 1.36 -0.29
C VAL A 62 -15.50 2.15 0.98
N ALA A 63 -16.07 1.50 1.99
CA ALA A 63 -16.31 2.13 3.29
C ALA A 63 -15.02 2.62 3.98
N ALA A 64 -13.92 1.86 3.86
CA ALA A 64 -12.63 2.28 4.41
C ALA A 64 -12.04 3.46 3.64
N THR A 65 -12.20 3.51 2.31
CA THR A 65 -11.82 4.64 1.45
C THR A 65 -12.57 5.91 1.85
N LEU A 66 -13.90 5.82 1.99
CA LEU A 66 -14.71 6.93 2.48
C LEU A 66 -14.24 7.37 3.86
N LYS A 67 -13.96 6.42 4.76
CA LYS A 67 -13.52 6.76 6.12
C LYS A 67 -12.15 7.45 6.13
N ALA A 68 -11.23 7.01 5.29
CA ALA A 68 -9.94 7.67 5.10
C ALA A 68 -10.11 9.11 4.64
N TYR A 69 -10.94 9.34 3.61
CA TYR A 69 -11.26 10.67 3.11
C TYR A 69 -11.87 11.57 4.19
N GLU A 70 -12.88 11.10 4.93
CA GLU A 70 -13.51 11.83 6.03
C GLU A 70 -12.52 12.26 7.13
N ASN A 71 -11.42 11.52 7.30
CA ASN A 71 -10.37 11.80 8.28
C ASN A 71 -9.19 12.57 7.66
N GLY A 72 -9.30 13.05 6.42
CA GLY A 72 -8.27 13.82 5.73
C GLY A 72 -7.10 13.00 5.19
N PHE A 73 -7.19 11.66 5.16
CA PHE A 73 -6.16 10.80 4.56
C PHE A 73 -6.42 10.64 3.05
N TYR A 74 -6.06 11.66 2.27
CA TYR A 74 -6.12 11.62 0.81
C TYR A 74 -5.18 12.66 0.17
N PHE A 75 -4.84 12.43 -1.10
CA PHE A 75 -4.19 13.39 -1.97
C PHE A 75 -5.20 13.95 -2.97
N GLU A 76 -5.23 15.27 -3.18
CA GLU A 76 -6.08 15.90 -4.19
C GLU A 76 -5.32 16.03 -5.52
N ALA A 77 -5.75 15.28 -6.53
CA ALA A 77 -5.21 15.34 -7.88
C ALA A 77 -5.97 16.37 -8.73
N LEU A 78 -5.22 17.35 -9.27
CA LEU A 78 -5.78 18.38 -10.16
C LEU A 78 -5.85 17.91 -11.63
N GLU A 79 -4.97 16.98 -12.01
CA GLU A 79 -4.87 16.48 -13.38
C GLU A 79 -5.72 15.24 -13.62
N LYS A 80 -6.13 15.02 -14.88
CA LYS A 80 -7.12 14.00 -15.29
C LYS A 80 -6.61 12.55 -15.31
N HIS A 81 -5.39 12.28 -14.88
CA HIS A 81 -4.79 10.95 -15.02
C HIS A 81 -5.26 9.92 -13.97
N ALA A 82 -5.83 10.35 -12.84
CA ALA A 82 -6.26 9.43 -11.78
C ALA A 82 -7.37 8.45 -12.20
N GLU A 83 -8.19 8.78 -13.20
CA GLU A 83 -9.20 7.86 -13.73
C GLU A 83 -8.58 6.63 -14.41
N LEU A 84 -7.39 6.77 -15.00
CA LEU A 84 -6.67 5.69 -15.66
C LEU A 84 -5.56 5.08 -14.80
N TYR A 85 -4.86 5.93 -14.03
CA TYR A 85 -3.63 5.58 -13.32
C TYR A 85 -3.64 6.12 -11.87
N PRO A 86 -4.64 5.79 -11.04
CA PRO A 86 -4.75 6.36 -9.70
C PRO A 86 -3.56 6.01 -8.82
N GLU A 87 -3.00 4.81 -8.98
CA GLU A 87 -1.82 4.39 -8.22
C GLU A 87 -0.57 5.19 -8.62
N ALA A 88 -0.36 5.47 -9.91
CA ALA A 88 0.78 6.27 -10.34
C ALA A 88 0.71 7.68 -9.73
N VAL A 89 -0.47 8.31 -9.75
CA VAL A 89 -0.71 9.59 -9.09
C VAL A 89 -0.45 9.50 -7.59
N ALA A 90 -0.91 8.45 -6.91
CA ALA A 90 -0.61 8.22 -5.50
C ALA A 90 0.91 8.09 -5.24
N MET A 91 1.65 7.41 -6.13
CA MET A 91 3.09 7.26 -6.02
C MET A 91 3.84 8.58 -6.22
N GLU A 92 3.37 9.47 -7.09
CA GLU A 92 3.90 10.82 -7.24
C GLU A 92 3.76 11.62 -5.94
N PHE A 93 2.57 11.64 -5.34
CA PHE A 93 2.37 12.31 -4.05
C PHE A 93 3.19 11.70 -2.92
N LEU A 94 3.30 10.37 -2.87
CA LEU A 94 4.13 9.69 -1.88
C LEU A 94 5.61 10.01 -2.06
N ALA A 95 6.10 10.22 -3.29
CA ALA A 95 7.49 10.61 -3.53
C ALA A 95 7.85 11.96 -2.87
N GLU A 96 6.87 12.86 -2.73
CA GLU A 96 7.03 14.15 -2.03
C GLU A 96 6.99 14.03 -0.50
N VAL A 97 6.56 12.87 0.04
CA VAL A 97 6.50 12.61 1.50
C VAL A 97 7.16 11.25 1.82
N PRO A 98 8.51 11.15 1.77
CA PRO A 98 9.23 9.89 1.84
C PRO A 98 8.94 9.05 3.11
N GLU A 99 8.67 9.67 4.25
CA GLU A 99 8.34 8.99 5.50
C GLU A 99 7.02 8.23 5.37
N LEU A 100 6.00 8.87 4.79
CA LEU A 100 4.72 8.24 4.52
C LEU A 100 4.85 7.17 3.43
N ALA A 101 5.65 7.43 2.39
CA ALA A 101 5.95 6.43 1.36
C ALA A 101 6.59 5.17 1.95
N LEU A 102 7.50 5.33 2.92
CA LEU A 102 8.13 4.22 3.62
C LEU A 102 7.09 3.43 4.42
N ASP A 103 6.26 4.10 5.20
CA ASP A 103 5.22 3.43 6.01
C ASP A 103 4.24 2.63 5.14
N VAL A 104 3.78 3.23 4.03
CA VAL A 104 2.90 2.57 3.05
C VAL A 104 3.62 1.37 2.42
N THR A 105 4.87 1.54 1.99
CA THR A 105 5.67 0.48 1.35
C THR A 105 5.93 -0.68 2.30
N LEU A 106 6.36 -0.44 3.53
CA LEU A 106 6.61 -1.49 4.54
C LEU A 106 5.32 -2.24 4.90
N LYS A 107 4.20 -1.53 4.95
CA LYS A 107 2.90 -2.15 5.19
C LYS A 107 2.48 -3.07 4.05
N GLU A 108 2.64 -2.61 2.82
CA GLU A 108 2.33 -3.42 1.65
C GLU A 108 3.29 -4.60 1.50
N LEU A 109 4.59 -4.40 1.78
CA LEU A 109 5.62 -5.43 1.76
C LEU A 109 5.28 -6.60 2.70
N ARG A 110 4.97 -6.29 3.98
CA ARG A 110 4.54 -7.31 4.95
C ARG A 110 3.29 -8.05 4.52
N PHE A 111 2.39 -7.37 3.81
CA PHE A 111 1.20 -8.03 3.29
C PHE A 111 1.55 -8.94 2.11
N ALA A 112 2.40 -8.47 1.19
CA ALA A 112 2.84 -9.22 0.02
C ALA A 112 3.56 -10.53 0.42
N MET A 113 4.34 -10.54 1.52
CA MET A 113 4.97 -11.75 2.04
C MET A 113 4.00 -12.93 2.22
N SER A 114 2.76 -12.65 2.63
CA SER A 114 1.74 -13.69 2.84
C SER A 114 0.90 -14.02 1.62
N THR A 115 1.00 -13.24 0.52
CA THR A 115 0.06 -13.34 -0.61
C THR A 115 0.71 -13.45 -1.99
N ASP A 116 1.98 -13.08 -2.12
CA ASP A 116 2.72 -13.16 -3.37
C ASP A 116 3.32 -14.56 -3.53
N GLU A 117 2.74 -15.36 -4.42
CA GLU A 117 3.18 -16.72 -4.69
C GLU A 117 4.50 -16.78 -5.47
N SER A 118 4.92 -15.68 -6.10
CA SER A 118 6.11 -15.64 -6.95
C SER A 118 7.34 -15.01 -6.29
N GLY A 119 7.13 -14.25 -5.21
CA GLY A 119 8.16 -13.43 -4.57
C GLY A 119 8.60 -12.20 -5.38
N SER A 120 8.03 -11.96 -6.56
CA SER A 120 8.37 -10.83 -7.43
C SER A 120 7.91 -9.50 -6.85
N GLU A 121 6.68 -9.45 -6.32
CA GLU A 121 6.10 -8.25 -5.74
C GLU A 121 6.78 -7.91 -4.41
N VAL A 122 7.10 -8.93 -3.61
CA VAL A 122 7.93 -8.77 -2.41
C VAL A 122 9.26 -8.12 -2.78
N ALA A 123 10.01 -8.68 -3.74
CA ALA A 123 11.31 -8.15 -4.11
C ALA A 123 11.23 -6.70 -4.64
N ARG A 124 10.18 -6.37 -5.39
CA ARG A 124 9.92 -5.00 -5.87
C ARG A 124 9.69 -4.03 -4.70
N LEU A 125 8.84 -4.40 -3.76
CA LEU A 125 8.52 -3.59 -2.57
C LEU A 125 9.71 -3.48 -1.62
N PHE A 126 10.48 -4.55 -1.45
CA PHE A 126 11.70 -4.58 -0.63
C PHE A 126 12.73 -3.57 -1.13
N ARG A 127 13.03 -3.58 -2.43
CA ARG A 127 13.94 -2.60 -3.04
C ARG A 127 13.46 -1.17 -2.95
N ARG A 128 12.14 -0.96 -3.06
CA ARG A 128 11.57 0.36 -2.83
C ARG A 128 11.77 0.79 -1.37
N ALA A 129 11.56 -0.10 -0.42
CA ALA A 129 11.77 0.17 1.00
C ALA A 129 13.25 0.49 1.29
N LEU A 130 14.20 -0.28 0.77
CA LEU A 130 15.65 0.03 0.90
C LEU A 130 15.98 1.46 0.48
N LYS A 131 15.50 1.87 -0.71
CA LYS A 131 15.69 3.24 -1.20
C LYS A 131 15.09 4.28 -0.26
N LEU A 132 13.87 4.06 0.21
CA LEU A 132 13.17 4.97 1.11
C LEU A 132 13.83 5.03 2.50
N VAL A 133 14.36 3.93 3.02
CA VAL A 133 15.17 3.94 4.25
C VAL A 133 16.45 4.75 4.04
N GLY A 134 17.12 4.59 2.90
CA GLY A 134 18.30 5.40 2.55
C GLY A 134 18.02 6.90 2.50
N ILE A 135 16.83 7.30 2.04
CA ILE A 135 16.37 8.69 1.98
C ILE A 135 15.97 9.21 3.37
N THR A 136 15.11 8.48 4.08
CA THR A 136 14.52 8.91 5.35
C THR A 136 15.43 8.72 6.55
N LYS A 137 16.49 7.91 6.42
CA LYS A 137 17.42 7.51 7.49
C LYS A 137 16.74 6.86 8.70
N ARG A 138 15.55 6.29 8.51
CA ARG A 138 14.78 5.58 9.56
C ARG A 138 15.34 4.18 9.79
N ALA A 139 16.40 4.09 10.60
CA ALA A 139 17.10 2.83 10.90
C ALA A 139 16.18 1.77 11.53
N GLU A 140 15.10 2.15 12.23
CA GLU A 140 14.15 1.19 12.79
C GLU A 140 13.41 0.35 11.74
N ALA A 141 13.38 0.81 10.48
CA ALA A 141 12.81 0.05 9.38
C ALA A 141 13.69 -1.13 8.95
N LEU A 142 14.99 -1.13 9.28
CA LEU A 142 15.90 -2.23 8.96
C LEU A 142 15.41 -3.54 9.57
N HIS A 143 14.94 -3.50 10.81
CA HIS A 143 14.42 -4.70 11.48
C HIS A 143 13.25 -5.34 10.72
N VAL A 144 12.37 -4.53 10.13
CA VAL A 144 11.28 -5.03 9.30
C VAL A 144 11.81 -5.68 8.02
N LEU A 145 12.88 -5.14 7.44
CA LEU A 145 13.50 -5.69 6.23
C LEU A 145 14.25 -6.99 6.52
N GLU A 146 14.94 -7.08 7.65
CA GLU A 146 15.55 -8.33 8.12
C GLU A 146 14.50 -9.44 8.27
N GLU A 147 13.41 -9.18 8.99
CA GLU A 147 12.31 -10.14 9.18
C GLU A 147 11.71 -10.61 7.85
N VAL A 148 11.47 -9.68 6.94
CA VAL A 148 10.93 -9.97 5.60
C VAL A 148 11.92 -10.80 4.78
N LEU A 149 13.21 -10.48 4.84
CA LEU A 149 14.24 -11.21 4.10
C LEU A 149 14.39 -12.65 4.61
N ASP A 150 14.36 -12.85 5.92
CA ASP A 150 14.40 -14.18 6.53
C ASP A 150 13.20 -15.04 6.09
N GLU A 151 12.00 -14.47 6.11
CA GLU A 151 10.80 -15.15 5.62
C GLU A 151 10.88 -15.40 4.10
N TYR A 152 11.39 -14.45 3.32
CA TYR A 152 11.60 -14.61 1.88
C TYR A 152 12.54 -15.77 1.55
N ARG A 153 13.67 -15.86 2.25
CA ARG A 153 14.62 -16.98 2.12
C ARG A 153 14.02 -18.31 2.50
N HIS A 154 13.12 -18.31 3.49
CA HIS A 154 12.44 -19.53 3.91
C HIS A 154 11.47 -20.03 2.83
N ILE A 155 10.65 -19.14 2.27
CA ILE A 155 9.63 -19.49 1.27
C ILE A 155 10.26 -19.77 -0.10
N PHE A 156 11.20 -18.93 -0.54
CA PHE A 156 11.86 -18.98 -1.85
C PHE A 156 13.31 -19.46 -1.74
N SER A 157 13.51 -20.57 -1.04
CA SER A 157 14.84 -21.07 -0.65
C SER A 157 15.80 -21.40 -1.80
N ASP A 158 15.26 -21.63 -3.00
CA ASP A 158 16.01 -21.93 -4.22
C ASP A 158 16.34 -20.68 -5.05
N TYR A 159 15.89 -19.49 -4.64
CA TYR A 159 16.05 -18.27 -5.41
C TYR A 159 17.39 -17.60 -5.09
N GLU A 160 18.27 -17.50 -6.10
CA GLU A 160 19.48 -16.66 -6.02
C GLU A 160 19.16 -15.19 -5.69
N LEU A 161 17.93 -14.75 -5.98
CA LEU A 161 17.46 -13.41 -5.66
C LEU A 161 17.52 -13.12 -4.16
N ALA A 162 17.32 -14.12 -3.29
CA ALA A 162 17.37 -13.92 -1.85
C ALA A 162 18.76 -13.48 -1.37
N LEU A 163 19.83 -14.06 -1.95
CA LEU A 163 21.21 -13.64 -1.68
C LEU A 163 21.47 -12.21 -2.14
N LYS A 164 20.94 -11.83 -3.31
CA LYS A 164 21.07 -10.46 -3.82
C LYS A 164 20.37 -9.45 -2.93
N LEU A 165 19.18 -9.77 -2.42
CA LEU A 165 18.46 -8.90 -1.49
C LEU A 165 19.19 -8.78 -0.13
N GLU A 166 19.83 -9.84 0.33
CA GLU A 166 20.69 -9.84 1.53
C GLU A 166 21.90 -8.91 1.37
N ASP A 167 22.59 -9.00 0.23
CA ASP A 167 23.71 -8.11 -0.08
C ASP A 167 23.25 -6.64 -0.19
N GLU A 168 22.13 -6.37 -0.87
CA GLU A 168 21.53 -5.03 -0.99
C GLU A 168 21.15 -4.44 0.38
N LEU A 169 20.66 -5.25 1.33
CA LEU A 169 20.35 -4.80 2.70
C LEU A 169 21.62 -4.47 3.48
N ARG A 170 22.65 -5.33 3.42
CA ARG A 170 23.94 -5.09 4.10
C ARG A 170 24.63 -3.84 3.60
N GLU A 171 24.58 -3.57 2.30
CA GLU A 171 25.12 -2.34 1.72
C GLU A 171 24.43 -1.09 2.27
N LEU A 172 23.10 -1.14 2.44
CA LEU A 172 22.35 -0.05 3.06
C LEU A 172 22.72 0.13 4.54
N GLU A 173 22.79 -0.96 5.32
CA GLU A 173 23.16 -0.94 6.74
C GLU A 173 24.54 -0.30 6.96
N ALA A 174 25.52 -0.62 6.12
CA ALA A 174 26.85 -0.05 6.19
C ALA A 174 26.90 1.45 5.84
N GLY A 175 25.88 1.97 5.15
CA GLY A 175 25.77 3.37 4.70
C GLY A 175 24.82 4.25 5.52
N LEU A 176 24.17 3.71 6.55
CA LEU A 176 23.33 4.43 7.51
C LEU A 176 24.14 4.87 8.73
#